data_AF-A0A3E4QIL8-F1
#
_entry.id   AF-A0A3E4QIL8-F1
#
_cell.length_a   1.000
_cell.length_b   1.000
_cell.length_c   1.000
_cell.angle_alpha   90.00
_cell.angle_beta   90.00
_cell.angle_gamma   90.00
#
_symmetry.space_group_name_H-M   'P 1'
#
loop_
_entity.id
_entity.type
_entity.pdbx_description
1 polymer ?
#
loop_
_entity_poly.entity_id
_entity_poly.type
_entity_poly.pdbx_seq_one_letter_code
_entity_poly.pdbx_strand_id
1 'polypeptide(L)'
;MMVGAVLTVGAQTIKTNFKKGDVFNYNDAMNMKMELPMGQGTQTVDVTKKIAIEIVDKTKDGYKIALTNSGVTIKGDEMASDQALNGAMKYLNDVKIVFKTDANAAIQGIDNYEEVVTAASNNALKTIDELYTKNPMIEQALPKAKMIMAVSQLLEEKELVKTLQEETHFFLYGKKIKTGDKENRSLAQGIKAISTYTIGENAGNTTISVASVSNMTEEDVKAMLVEQMKKMGMGDEAASNLEAGWEQMKGMGMTNIDFKGNETYVFQPNGALVSTNSKSDVKVMGMNITMTRNVEVAP
;
A
#
# COMPACT_ATOMS: atom_id res chain seq x y z
N MET A 1 -16.08 44.23 3.12
CA MET A 1 -15.86 42.78 3.31
C MET A 1 -16.01 42.12 1.95
N MET A 2 -14.92 41.66 1.32
CA MET A 2 -15.04 40.75 0.18
C MET A 2 -15.38 39.38 0.75
N VAL A 3 -16.59 38.90 0.45
CA VAL A 3 -16.95 37.50 0.64
C VAL A 3 -16.18 36.74 -0.43
N GLY A 4 -15.05 36.14 -0.04
CA GLY A 4 -14.33 35.22 -0.92
C GLY A 4 -15.26 34.06 -1.24
N ALA A 5 -15.74 34.01 -2.49
CA ALA A 5 -16.52 32.89 -2.97
C ALA A 5 -15.64 31.63 -2.83
N VAL A 6 -16.01 30.75 -1.90
CA VAL A 6 -15.49 29.38 -1.89
C VAL A 6 -16.06 28.74 -3.15
N LEU A 7 -15.27 28.68 -4.22
CA LEU A 7 -15.61 27.92 -5.42
C LEU A 7 -15.68 26.45 -5.00
N THR A 8 -16.89 25.97 -4.74
CA THR A 8 -17.12 24.55 -4.51
C THR A 8 -16.96 23.84 -5.84
N VAL A 9 -15.83 23.15 -6.02
CA VAL A 9 -15.63 22.25 -7.16
C VAL A 9 -16.70 21.17 -7.08
N GLY A 10 -17.48 21.00 -8.16
CA GLY A 10 -18.48 19.94 -8.28
C GLY A 10 -17.85 18.55 -8.18
N ALA A 11 -18.69 17.50 -8.16
CA ALA A 11 -18.17 16.13 -8.19
C ALA A 11 -17.31 15.89 -9.43
N GLN A 12 -16.11 15.34 -9.24
CA GLN A 12 -15.16 15.00 -10.30
C GLN A 12 -14.99 13.48 -10.42
N THR A 13 -14.71 13.07 -11.65
CA THR A 13 -14.19 11.73 -11.96
C THR A 13 -12.88 11.94 -12.68
N ILE A 14 -11.84 11.18 -12.32
CA ILE A 14 -10.58 11.21 -13.06
C ILE A 14 -10.86 10.69 -14.47
N LYS A 15 -10.85 11.60 -15.45
CA LYS A 15 -11.13 11.27 -16.84
C LYS A 15 -9.88 10.66 -17.45
N THR A 16 -9.89 9.35 -17.66
CA THR A 16 -8.80 8.67 -18.34
C THR A 16 -9.00 8.78 -19.86
N ASN A 17 -8.00 9.32 -20.54
CA ASN A 17 -7.94 9.37 -22.00
C ASN A 17 -6.55 8.97 -22.50
N PHE A 18 -6.06 7.86 -21.96
CA PHE A 18 -4.79 7.29 -22.36
C PHE A 18 -4.84 6.80 -23.81
N LYS A 19 -3.68 6.73 -24.45
CA LYS A 19 -3.48 6.12 -25.76
C LYS A 19 -2.62 4.87 -25.62
N LYS A 20 -2.84 3.90 -26.50
CA LYS A 20 -1.94 2.76 -26.62
C LYS A 20 -0.51 3.24 -26.87
N GLY A 21 0.44 2.73 -26.11
CA GLY A 21 1.85 3.11 -26.17
C GLY A 21 2.22 4.32 -25.31
N ASP A 22 1.28 4.96 -24.60
CA ASP A 22 1.65 5.95 -23.58
C ASP A 22 2.50 5.29 -22.49
N VAL A 23 3.58 5.95 -22.09
CA VAL A 23 4.48 5.50 -21.02
C VAL A 23 4.68 6.64 -20.03
N PHE A 24 4.46 6.35 -18.75
CA PHE A 24 4.65 7.27 -17.65
C PHE A 24 5.69 6.70 -16.69
N ASN A 25 6.78 7.44 -16.47
CA ASN A 25 7.86 7.05 -15.58
C ASN A 25 7.83 7.93 -14.34
N TYR A 26 8.06 7.33 -13.18
CA TYR A 26 8.07 8.02 -11.90
C TYR A 26 9.26 7.58 -11.05
N ASN A 27 9.72 8.51 -10.22
CA ASN A 27 10.55 8.19 -9.06
C ASN A 27 9.65 8.15 -7.83
N ASP A 28 9.80 7.14 -7.00
CA ASP A 28 9.10 6.97 -5.73
C ASP A 28 10.15 6.95 -4.61
N ALA A 29 10.03 7.88 -3.68
CA ALA A 29 10.91 8.01 -2.52
C ALA A 29 10.06 7.99 -1.25
N MET A 30 10.38 7.06 -0.36
CA MET A 30 9.73 6.90 0.92
C MET A 30 10.76 6.99 2.04
N ASN A 31 10.45 7.74 3.09
CA ASN A 31 11.16 7.71 4.35
C ASN A 31 10.20 7.23 5.45
N MET A 32 10.68 6.32 6.29
CA MET A 32 9.96 5.85 7.47
C MET A 32 10.86 6.02 8.69
N LYS A 33 10.26 6.55 9.76
CA LYS A 33 10.85 6.62 11.11
C LYS A 33 9.96 5.81 12.05
N MET A 34 10.56 4.89 12.80
CA MET A 34 9.88 4.05 13.78
C MET A 34 10.52 4.26 15.16
N GLU A 35 9.75 4.82 16.08
CA GLU A 35 10.10 4.91 17.49
C GLU A 35 9.66 3.63 18.19
N LEU A 36 10.64 2.89 18.71
CA LEU A 36 10.41 1.59 19.33
C LEU A 36 9.81 1.73 20.73
N PRO A 37 9.07 0.73 21.22
CA PRO A 37 8.40 0.80 22.51
C PRO A 37 9.41 0.89 23.65
N MET A 38 8.98 1.43 24.79
CA MET A 38 9.75 1.43 26.03
C MET A 38 11.14 2.10 25.91
N GLY A 39 11.28 3.07 25.01
CA GLY A 39 12.53 3.83 24.85
C GLY A 39 13.67 3.02 24.22
N GLN A 40 13.37 1.94 23.50
CA GLN A 40 14.36 1.10 22.80
C GLN A 40 15.05 1.79 21.60
N GLY A 41 14.81 3.10 21.42
CA GLY A 41 15.44 3.91 20.39
C GLY A 41 14.55 4.17 19.19
N THR A 42 15.17 4.65 18.11
CA THR A 42 14.52 4.98 16.85
C THR A 42 15.22 4.23 15.74
N GLN A 43 14.43 3.66 14.83
CA GLN A 43 14.91 3.11 13.58
C GLN A 43 14.39 3.93 12.41
N THR A 44 15.14 3.94 11.31
CA THR A 44 14.80 4.68 10.10
C THR A 44 15.11 3.87 8.86
N VAL A 45 14.32 4.05 7.81
CA VAL A 45 14.61 3.50 6.49
C VAL A 45 14.20 4.49 5.40
N ASP A 46 15.05 4.59 4.39
CA ASP A 46 14.79 5.24 3.12
C ASP A 46 14.66 4.16 2.03
N VAL A 47 13.56 4.23 1.28
CA VAL A 47 13.31 3.38 0.12
C VAL A 47 13.12 4.25 -1.10
N THR A 48 13.90 4.01 -2.15
CA THR A 48 13.69 4.66 -3.45
C THR A 48 13.49 3.62 -4.53
N LYS A 49 12.57 3.85 -5.46
CA LYS A 49 12.35 2.98 -6.62
C LYS A 49 11.88 3.78 -7.83
N LYS A 50 11.99 3.17 -9.00
CA LYS A 50 11.41 3.67 -10.25
C LYS A 50 10.13 2.91 -10.54
N ILE A 51 9.13 3.63 -11.03
CA ILE A 51 7.85 3.07 -11.45
C ILE A 51 7.66 3.39 -12.92
N ALA A 52 7.40 2.38 -13.74
CA ALA A 52 6.97 2.54 -15.12
C ALA A 52 5.51 2.08 -15.26
N ILE A 53 4.68 2.93 -15.86
CA ILE A 53 3.30 2.63 -16.22
C ILE A 53 3.17 2.74 -17.74
N GLU A 54 2.83 1.64 -18.40
CA GLU A 54 2.68 1.56 -19.85
C GLU A 54 1.23 1.19 -20.21
N ILE A 55 0.65 1.91 -21.16
CA ILE A 55 -0.69 1.60 -21.69
C ILE A 55 -0.50 0.63 -22.86
N VAL A 56 -0.46 -0.66 -22.54
CA VAL A 56 -0.18 -1.75 -23.50
C VAL A 56 -1.25 -1.85 -24.57
N ASP A 57 -2.51 -1.65 -24.19
CA ASP A 57 -3.63 -1.68 -25.11
C ASP A 57 -4.81 -0.82 -24.63
N LYS A 58 -5.65 -0.41 -25.58
CA LYS A 58 -6.90 0.31 -25.31
C LYS A 58 -7.99 -0.24 -26.20
N THR A 59 -9.09 -0.65 -25.59
CA THR A 59 -10.32 -1.02 -26.29
C THR A 59 -11.47 -0.12 -25.84
N LYS A 60 -12.66 -0.34 -26.40
CA LYS A 60 -13.89 0.32 -25.92
C LYS A 60 -14.27 -0.12 -24.49
N ASP A 61 -13.81 -1.29 -24.06
CA ASP A 61 -14.20 -1.93 -22.80
C ASP A 61 -13.23 -1.58 -21.65
N GLY A 62 -12.03 -1.06 -21.97
CA GLY A 62 -11.04 -0.68 -20.98
C GLY A 62 -9.61 -0.60 -21.50
N TYR A 63 -8.66 -0.66 -20.57
CA TYR A 63 -7.23 -0.59 -20.82
C TYR A 63 -6.54 -1.89 -20.40
N LYS A 64 -5.42 -2.18 -21.05
CA LYS A 64 -4.36 -3.03 -20.49
C LYS A 64 -3.24 -2.13 -20.00
N ILE A 65 -3.03 -2.09 -18.69
CA ILE A 65 -2.06 -1.18 -18.06
C ILE A 65 -0.96 -2.03 -17.44
N ALA A 66 0.27 -1.91 -17.96
CA ALA A 66 1.43 -2.51 -17.34
C ALA A 66 2.01 -1.59 -16.26
N LEU A 67 2.33 -2.16 -15.10
CA LEU A 67 3.05 -1.56 -14.00
C LEU A 67 4.35 -2.34 -13.78
N THR A 68 5.46 -1.64 -13.62
CA THR A 68 6.73 -2.27 -13.24
C THR A 68 7.44 -1.39 -12.22
N ASN A 69 7.82 -1.99 -11.10
CA ASN A 69 8.73 -1.37 -10.13
C ASN A 69 10.14 -1.85 -10.44
N SER A 70 11.13 -0.97 -10.40
CA SER A 70 12.53 -1.34 -10.63
C SER A 70 13.49 -0.46 -9.85
N GLY A 71 14.75 -0.89 -9.76
CA GLY A 71 15.81 -0.10 -9.15
C GLY A 71 15.57 0.23 -7.68
N VAL A 72 14.90 -0.67 -6.95
CA VAL A 72 14.64 -0.52 -5.52
C VAL A 72 15.96 -0.42 -4.77
N THR A 73 16.14 0.65 -4.03
CA THR A 73 17.26 0.86 -3.11
C THR A 73 16.69 1.06 -1.72
N ILE A 74 17.27 0.36 -0.75
CA ILE A 74 16.87 0.40 0.66
C ILE A 74 18.10 0.82 1.46
N LYS A 75 17.97 1.83 2.31
CA LYS A 75 19.02 2.29 3.20
C LYS A 75 18.45 2.51 4.60
N GLY A 76 19.11 2.00 5.62
CA GLY A 76 18.68 2.15 7.00
C GLY A 76 18.60 0.80 7.72
N ASP A 77 17.77 0.77 8.76
CA ASP A 77 17.67 -0.37 9.68
C ASP A 77 16.85 -1.51 9.07
N GLU A 78 17.28 -2.76 9.31
CA GLU A 78 16.67 -3.97 8.77
C GLU A 78 15.20 -4.13 9.19
N MET A 79 14.89 -3.92 10.48
CA MET A 79 13.52 -4.04 10.98
C MET A 79 12.61 -2.92 10.44
N ALA A 80 13.12 -1.70 10.26
CA ALA A 80 12.37 -0.64 9.58
C ALA A 80 12.15 -0.97 8.10
N SER A 81 13.14 -1.55 7.41
CA SER A 81 13.02 -2.03 6.02
C SER A 81 11.93 -3.10 5.86
N ASP A 82 11.88 -4.08 6.76
CA ASP A 82 10.86 -5.13 6.70
C ASP A 82 9.45 -4.59 6.91
N GLN A 83 9.29 -3.55 7.75
CA GLN A 83 8.01 -2.87 7.92
C GLN A 83 7.62 -2.03 6.70
N ALA A 84 8.60 -1.35 6.10
CA ALA A 84 8.46 -0.54 4.90
C ALA A 84 8.06 -1.35 3.64
N LEU A 85 8.60 -2.56 3.50
CA LEU A 85 8.36 -3.46 2.37
C LEU A 85 7.58 -4.69 2.83
N ASN A 86 6.35 -4.46 3.30
CA ASN A 86 5.48 -5.54 3.77
C ASN A 86 4.59 -6.10 2.65
N GLY A 87 3.96 -7.25 2.93
CA GLY A 87 2.98 -7.88 2.04
C GLY A 87 3.56 -8.37 0.70
N ALA A 88 2.71 -8.45 -0.31
CA ALA A 88 3.10 -8.92 -1.65
C ALA A 88 4.07 -7.97 -2.37
N MET A 89 4.04 -6.67 -2.05
CA MET A 89 4.87 -5.65 -2.70
C MET A 89 6.37 -5.91 -2.53
N LYS A 90 6.77 -6.60 -1.44
CA LYS A 90 8.16 -7.05 -1.21
C LYS A 90 8.71 -7.90 -2.36
N TYR A 91 7.85 -8.68 -3.01
CA TYR A 91 8.24 -9.70 -3.99
C TYR A 91 7.99 -9.27 -5.44
N LEU A 92 7.37 -8.11 -5.65
CA LEU A 92 6.99 -7.59 -6.97
C LEU A 92 8.02 -6.62 -7.57
N ASN A 93 9.22 -6.53 -7.01
CA ASN A 93 10.30 -5.77 -7.63
C ASN A 93 10.78 -6.46 -8.92
N ASP A 94 10.99 -5.67 -9.96
CA ASP A 94 11.35 -6.10 -11.32
C ASP A 94 10.34 -7.08 -11.95
N VAL A 95 9.09 -7.10 -11.46
CA VAL A 95 7.97 -7.88 -12.01
C VAL A 95 7.05 -6.96 -12.80
N LYS A 96 6.79 -7.30 -14.07
CA LYS A 96 5.81 -6.59 -14.92
C LYS A 96 4.41 -7.15 -14.66
N ILE A 97 3.53 -6.32 -14.09
CA ILE A 97 2.13 -6.66 -13.84
C ILE A 97 1.28 -5.97 -14.89
N VAL A 98 0.45 -6.71 -15.63
CA VAL A 98 -0.46 -6.19 -16.65
C VAL A 98 -1.88 -6.27 -16.12
N PHE A 99 -2.42 -5.14 -15.70
CA PHE A 99 -3.81 -5.05 -15.27
C PHE A 99 -4.76 -5.08 -16.45
N LYS A 100 -5.90 -5.76 -16.24
CA LYS A 100 -7.11 -5.55 -17.02
C LYS A 100 -8.00 -4.56 -16.28
N THR A 101 -8.45 -3.52 -16.96
CA THR A 101 -9.32 -2.48 -16.38
C THR A 101 -10.65 -2.36 -17.09
N ASP A 102 -11.58 -1.62 -16.49
CA ASP A 102 -12.74 -1.07 -17.19
C ASP A 102 -12.38 0.18 -18.02
N ALA A 103 -13.37 0.78 -18.69
CA ALA A 103 -13.26 2.00 -19.48
C ALA A 103 -12.79 3.23 -18.68
N ASN A 104 -12.90 3.21 -17.35
CA ASN A 104 -12.46 4.29 -16.47
C ASN A 104 -11.08 4.03 -15.85
N ALA A 105 -10.39 2.95 -16.26
CA ALA A 105 -9.13 2.46 -15.71
C ALA A 105 -9.21 1.86 -14.28
N ALA A 106 -10.41 1.52 -13.80
CA ALA A 106 -10.55 0.77 -12.57
C ALA A 106 -10.11 -0.70 -12.78
N ILE A 107 -9.17 -1.18 -11.97
CA ILE A 107 -8.60 -2.54 -12.07
C ILE A 107 -9.70 -3.58 -11.82
N GLN A 108 -9.78 -4.58 -12.71
CA GLN A 108 -10.70 -5.71 -12.63
C GLN A 108 -9.99 -7.05 -12.43
N GLY A 109 -8.67 -7.11 -12.68
CA GLY A 109 -7.87 -8.33 -12.58
C GLY A 109 -6.48 -8.15 -13.17
N ILE A 110 -5.71 -9.23 -13.24
CA ILE A 110 -4.35 -9.27 -13.78
C ILE A 110 -4.35 -10.19 -15.02
N ASP A 111 -4.05 -9.62 -16.18
CA ASP A 111 -4.06 -10.31 -17.48
C ASP A 111 -2.92 -11.35 -17.59
N ASN A 112 -1.77 -11.07 -16.96
CA ASN A 112 -0.57 -11.94 -16.94
C ASN A 112 -0.31 -12.53 -15.53
N TYR A 113 -1.37 -12.97 -14.86
CA TYR A 113 -1.29 -13.41 -13.46
C TYR A 113 -0.29 -14.57 -13.25
N GLU A 114 -0.26 -15.55 -14.15
CA GLU A 114 0.65 -16.71 -14.04
C GLU A 114 2.12 -16.30 -14.10
N GLU A 115 2.49 -15.36 -14.98
CA GLU A 115 3.85 -14.84 -15.05
C GLU A 115 4.20 -14.02 -13.80
N VAL A 116 3.26 -13.20 -13.32
CA VAL A 116 3.44 -12.38 -12.11
C VAL A 116 3.67 -13.25 -10.88
N VAL A 117 2.80 -14.25 -10.63
CA VAL A 117 2.93 -15.12 -9.46
C VAL A 117 4.18 -15.97 -9.52
N THR A 118 4.59 -16.43 -10.71
CA THR A 118 5.82 -17.21 -10.90
C THR A 118 7.05 -16.36 -10.55
N ALA A 119 7.15 -15.14 -11.10
CA ALA A 119 8.27 -14.25 -10.83
C ALA A 119 8.32 -13.81 -9.36
N ALA A 120 7.18 -13.43 -8.78
CA ALA A 120 7.09 -13.04 -7.38
C ALA A 120 7.41 -14.20 -6.43
N SER A 121 6.95 -15.42 -6.74
CA SER A 121 7.28 -16.61 -5.94
C SER A 121 8.77 -16.91 -5.96
N ASN A 122 9.45 -16.77 -7.10
CA ASN A 122 10.90 -16.93 -7.19
C ASN A 122 11.65 -15.90 -6.33
N ASN A 123 11.23 -14.63 -6.38
CA ASN A 123 11.78 -13.57 -5.52
C ASN A 123 11.57 -13.87 -4.03
N ALA A 124 10.38 -14.36 -3.67
CA ALA A 124 10.05 -14.70 -2.30
C ALA A 124 10.84 -15.91 -1.78
N LEU A 125 10.98 -16.97 -2.59
CA LEU A 125 11.77 -18.15 -2.24
C LEU A 125 13.23 -17.77 -1.96
N LYS A 126 13.84 -16.92 -2.80
CA LYS A 126 15.20 -16.42 -2.56
C LYS A 126 15.28 -15.68 -1.21
N THR A 127 14.32 -14.81 -0.92
CA THR A 127 14.28 -14.04 0.34
C THR A 127 14.12 -14.95 1.55
N ILE A 128 13.23 -15.94 1.46
CA ILE A 128 13.02 -16.94 2.52
C ILE A 128 14.30 -17.77 2.70
N ASP A 129 14.92 -18.25 1.62
CA ASP A 129 16.15 -19.03 1.70
C ASP A 129 17.27 -18.27 2.39
N GLU A 130 17.46 -16.99 2.06
CA GLU A 130 18.43 -16.12 2.71
C GLU A 130 18.13 -15.93 4.21
N LEU A 131 16.87 -15.71 4.59
CA LEU A 131 16.46 -15.56 5.99
C LEU A 131 16.79 -16.81 6.82
N TYR A 132 16.43 -18.00 6.32
CA TYR A 132 16.65 -19.26 7.03
C TYR A 132 18.12 -19.68 7.03
N THR A 133 18.90 -19.26 6.03
CA THR A 133 20.35 -19.47 6.01
C THR A 133 21.06 -18.59 7.03
N LYS A 134 20.66 -17.32 7.15
CA LYS A 134 21.24 -16.37 8.12
C LYS A 134 20.83 -16.68 9.55
N ASN A 135 19.62 -17.18 9.76
CA ASN A 135 19.10 -17.54 11.07
C ASN A 135 18.48 -18.95 11.08
N PRO A 136 19.29 -20.02 11.11
CA PRO A 136 18.78 -21.39 11.07
C PRO A 136 17.85 -21.76 12.23
N MET A 137 17.93 -21.03 13.35
CA MET A 137 17.06 -21.29 14.51
C MET A 137 15.60 -20.92 14.25
N ILE A 138 15.31 -20.09 13.23
CA ILE A 138 13.94 -19.72 12.87
C ILE A 138 13.10 -20.94 12.46
N GLU A 139 13.69 -21.99 11.90
CA GLU A 139 12.98 -23.21 11.46
C GLU A 139 12.18 -23.86 12.59
N GLN A 140 12.67 -23.77 13.84
CA GLN A 140 12.00 -24.35 15.00
C GLN A 140 10.72 -23.60 15.38
N ALA A 141 10.75 -22.27 15.27
CA ALA A 141 9.62 -21.41 15.65
C ALA A 141 8.64 -21.20 14.48
N LEU A 142 9.17 -21.13 13.28
CA LEU A 142 8.44 -20.83 12.05
C LEU A 142 9.02 -21.69 10.93
N PRO A 143 8.45 -22.88 10.67
CA PRO A 143 8.94 -23.77 9.61
C PRO A 143 8.87 -23.11 8.24
N LYS A 144 9.89 -23.33 7.41
CA LYS A 144 9.99 -22.71 6.07
C LYS A 144 8.77 -22.95 5.19
N ALA A 145 8.19 -24.15 5.28
CA ALA A 145 6.98 -24.49 4.52
C ALA A 145 5.78 -23.60 4.85
N LYS A 146 5.64 -23.17 6.11
CA LYS A 146 4.55 -22.25 6.51
C LYS A 146 4.75 -20.85 5.95
N MET A 147 6.00 -20.37 5.89
CA MET A 147 6.34 -19.10 5.24
C MET A 147 6.03 -19.13 3.74
N ILE A 148 6.41 -20.22 3.05
CA ILE A 148 6.10 -20.40 1.63
C ILE A 148 4.59 -20.36 1.40
N MET A 149 3.82 -21.09 2.21
CA MET A 149 2.36 -21.11 2.11
C MET A 149 1.72 -19.73 2.35
N ALA A 150 2.20 -18.97 3.33
CA ALA A 150 1.72 -17.63 3.59
C ALA A 150 2.01 -16.67 2.44
N VAL A 151 3.21 -16.76 1.84
CA VAL A 151 3.54 -16.02 0.61
C VAL A 151 2.60 -16.42 -0.52
N SER A 152 2.32 -17.70 -0.73
CA SER A 152 1.38 -18.13 -1.78
C SER A 152 0.00 -17.50 -1.62
N GLN A 153 -0.49 -17.37 -0.39
CA GLN A 153 -1.77 -16.69 -0.10
C GLN A 153 -1.70 -15.18 -0.39
N LEU A 154 -0.59 -14.52 -0.08
CA LEU A 154 -0.36 -13.11 -0.42
C LEU A 154 -0.33 -12.87 -1.93
N LEU A 155 0.08 -13.88 -2.71
CA LEU A 155 0.18 -13.80 -4.16
C LEU A 155 -1.09 -14.28 -4.89
N GLU A 156 -2.16 -14.65 -4.18
CA GLU A 156 -3.47 -14.90 -4.80
C GLU A 156 -3.95 -13.66 -5.57
N GLU A 157 -4.50 -13.83 -6.77
CA GLU A 157 -4.88 -12.71 -7.65
C GLU A 157 -5.75 -11.67 -6.93
N LYS A 158 -6.75 -12.12 -6.17
CA LYS A 158 -7.66 -11.25 -5.42
C LYS A 158 -6.91 -10.40 -4.38
N GLU A 159 -5.91 -10.97 -3.70
CA GLU A 159 -5.14 -10.29 -2.68
C GLU A 159 -4.13 -9.34 -3.32
N LEU A 160 -3.52 -9.73 -4.44
CA LEU A 160 -2.66 -8.84 -5.24
C LEU A 160 -3.43 -7.63 -5.74
N VAL A 161 -4.60 -7.82 -6.36
CA VAL A 161 -5.44 -6.72 -6.84
C VAL A 161 -5.84 -5.81 -5.67
N LYS A 162 -6.26 -6.39 -4.54
CA LYS A 162 -6.59 -5.63 -3.33
C LYS A 162 -5.40 -4.80 -2.84
N THR A 163 -4.24 -5.41 -2.64
CA THR A 163 -3.02 -4.69 -2.19
C THR A 163 -2.64 -3.57 -3.16
N LEU A 164 -2.67 -3.83 -4.46
CA LEU A 164 -2.33 -2.83 -5.48
C LEU A 164 -3.35 -1.69 -5.49
N GLN A 165 -4.64 -1.96 -5.28
CA GLN A 165 -5.65 -0.91 -5.10
C GLN A 165 -5.41 -0.12 -3.80
N GLU A 166 -5.09 -0.78 -2.69
CA GLU A 166 -4.87 -0.13 -1.40
C GLU A 166 -3.62 0.77 -1.38
N GLU A 167 -2.56 0.40 -2.08
CA GLU A 167 -1.23 1.03 -1.97
C GLU A 167 -0.82 1.95 -3.14
N THR A 168 -1.65 2.05 -4.18
CA THR A 168 -1.38 2.87 -5.37
C THR A 168 -2.53 3.82 -5.68
N HIS A 169 -2.26 4.85 -6.48
CA HIS A 169 -3.28 5.80 -6.92
C HIS A 169 -4.42 5.16 -7.74
N PHE A 170 -4.30 3.88 -8.16
CA PHE A 170 -5.30 3.22 -8.98
C PHE A 170 -6.68 3.14 -8.30
N PHE A 171 -6.79 3.20 -6.96
CA PHE A 171 -8.11 3.22 -6.29
C PHE A 171 -8.95 4.45 -6.62
N LEU A 172 -8.36 5.52 -7.15
CA LEU A 172 -9.09 6.75 -7.49
C LEU A 172 -9.76 6.67 -8.88
N TYR A 173 -9.28 5.81 -9.77
CA TYR A 173 -9.88 5.65 -11.09
C TYR A 173 -11.28 5.02 -11.00
N GLY A 174 -12.18 5.46 -11.88
CA GLY A 174 -13.58 5.04 -11.88
C GLY A 174 -14.45 5.64 -10.76
N LYS A 175 -13.86 6.33 -9.78
CA LYS A 175 -14.63 6.97 -8.71
C LYS A 175 -15.22 8.30 -9.15
N LYS A 176 -16.44 8.58 -8.68
CA LYS A 176 -17.04 9.92 -8.69
C LYS A 176 -16.98 10.46 -7.27
N ILE A 177 -16.14 11.46 -7.06
CA ILE A 177 -15.85 12.04 -5.75
C ILE A 177 -16.22 13.52 -5.74
N LYS A 178 -16.65 14.06 -4.61
CA LYS A 178 -16.78 15.49 -4.33
C LYS A 178 -16.08 15.84 -3.02
N THR A 179 -15.76 17.12 -2.84
CA THR A 179 -15.26 17.61 -1.55
C THR A 179 -16.26 17.30 -0.44
N GLY A 180 -15.76 16.71 0.65
CA GLY A 180 -16.54 16.26 1.80
C GLY A 180 -17.06 14.83 1.69
N ASP A 181 -16.89 14.14 0.55
CA ASP A 181 -17.20 12.72 0.48
C ASP A 181 -16.36 11.92 1.47
N LYS A 182 -16.99 10.89 2.04
CA LYS A 182 -16.36 9.96 2.97
C LYS A 182 -16.54 8.53 2.52
N GLU A 183 -15.53 7.71 2.73
CA GLU A 183 -15.65 6.26 2.56
C GLU A 183 -14.83 5.52 3.62
N ASN A 184 -15.25 4.29 3.91
CA ASN A 184 -14.42 3.35 4.66
C ASN A 184 -13.36 2.78 3.70
N ARG A 185 -12.09 2.88 4.08
CA ARG A 185 -10.97 2.24 3.38
C ARG A 185 -10.30 1.23 4.30
N SER A 186 -9.89 0.12 3.70
CA SER A 186 -8.81 -0.70 4.21
C SER A 186 -7.51 -0.11 3.65
N LEU A 187 -6.56 0.22 4.52
CA LEU A 187 -5.24 0.71 4.17
C LEU A 187 -4.22 -0.40 4.36
N ALA A 188 -2.95 -0.14 3.99
CA ALA A 188 -1.86 -1.09 4.16
C ALA A 188 -1.87 -1.75 5.55
N GLN A 189 -1.52 -3.04 5.56
CA GLN A 189 -1.54 -3.90 6.75
C GLN A 189 -2.90 -4.12 7.43
N GLY A 190 -4.01 -3.76 6.78
CA GLY A 190 -5.37 -4.02 7.26
C GLY A 190 -5.94 -2.93 8.18
N ILE A 191 -5.31 -1.76 8.22
CA ILE A 191 -5.80 -0.62 9.01
C ILE A 191 -7.12 -0.12 8.40
N LYS A 192 -8.20 -0.17 9.18
CA LYS A 192 -9.49 0.42 8.77
C LYS A 192 -9.48 1.92 9.07
N ALA A 193 -9.86 2.72 8.09
CA ALA A 193 -9.92 4.17 8.20
C ALA A 193 -11.16 4.76 7.54
N ILE A 194 -11.61 5.91 8.04
CA ILE A 194 -12.53 6.79 7.34
C ILE A 194 -11.70 7.82 6.58
N SER A 195 -11.84 7.82 5.26
CA SER A 195 -11.15 8.75 4.37
C SER A 195 -12.11 9.84 3.92
N THR A 196 -11.68 11.10 4.03
CA THR A 196 -12.44 12.27 3.58
C THR A 196 -11.74 12.93 2.40
N TYR A 197 -12.49 13.19 1.33
CA TYR A 197 -11.97 13.74 0.09
C TYR A 197 -12.09 15.25 0.04
N THR A 198 -11.08 15.91 -0.53
CA THR A 198 -11.11 17.31 -0.95
C THR A 198 -10.59 17.40 -2.37
N ILE A 199 -11.32 18.08 -3.23
CA ILE A 199 -10.99 18.20 -4.65
C ILE A 199 -10.66 19.65 -4.95
N GLY A 200 -9.58 19.85 -5.70
CA GLY A 200 -9.17 21.13 -6.25
C GLY A 200 -8.79 20.99 -7.72
N GLU A 201 -8.61 22.14 -8.36
CA GLU A 201 -8.06 22.24 -9.70
C GLU A 201 -6.93 23.26 -9.67
N ASN A 202 -5.80 22.95 -10.29
CA ASN A 202 -4.68 23.87 -10.43
C ASN A 202 -4.07 23.75 -11.82
N ALA A 203 -4.05 24.86 -12.56
CA ALA A 203 -3.53 24.91 -13.94
C ALA A 203 -4.10 23.81 -14.86
N GLY A 204 -5.39 23.46 -14.69
CA GLY A 204 -6.07 22.40 -15.44
C GLY A 204 -5.82 20.98 -14.93
N ASN A 205 -4.90 20.78 -13.98
CA ASN A 205 -4.71 19.50 -13.32
C ASN A 205 -5.74 19.33 -12.19
N THR A 206 -6.23 18.11 -12.02
CA THR A 206 -7.10 17.75 -10.90
C THR A 206 -6.25 17.39 -9.69
N THR A 207 -6.50 18.03 -8.55
CA THR A 207 -5.87 17.70 -7.27
C THR A 207 -6.88 17.00 -6.37
N ILE A 208 -6.52 15.84 -5.83
CA ILE A 208 -7.34 15.10 -4.86
C ILE A 208 -6.54 14.95 -3.58
N SER A 209 -7.02 15.54 -2.51
CA SER A 209 -6.49 15.34 -1.16
C SER A 209 -7.38 14.39 -0.38
N VAL A 210 -6.78 13.42 0.28
CA VAL A 210 -7.44 12.40 1.08
C VAL A 210 -6.90 12.49 2.50
N ALA A 211 -7.78 12.81 3.45
CA ALA A 211 -7.46 12.80 4.87
C ALA A 211 -8.10 11.57 5.51
N SER A 212 -7.29 10.75 6.17
CA SER A 212 -7.68 9.43 6.65
C SER A 212 -7.41 9.31 8.14
N VAL A 213 -8.39 8.83 8.91
CA VAL A 213 -8.27 8.59 10.35
C VAL A 213 -8.77 7.18 10.66
N SER A 214 -8.08 6.42 11.51
CA SER A 214 -8.52 5.08 11.89
C SER A 214 -9.92 5.11 12.50
N ASN A 215 -10.69 4.05 12.23
CA ASN A 215 -11.97 3.77 12.88
C ASN A 215 -12.02 2.33 13.41
N MET A 216 -10.86 1.81 13.82
CA MET A 216 -10.71 0.43 14.31
C MET A 216 -11.30 0.29 15.71
N THR A 217 -12.08 -0.77 15.89
CA THR A 217 -12.48 -1.27 17.22
C THR A 217 -11.40 -2.19 17.79
N GLU A 218 -11.50 -2.54 19.08
CA GLU A 218 -10.63 -3.54 19.71
C GLU A 218 -10.68 -4.90 18.98
N GLU A 219 -11.86 -5.31 18.53
CA GLU A 219 -12.06 -6.52 17.73
C GLU A 219 -11.37 -6.42 16.36
N ASP A 220 -11.43 -5.24 15.72
CA ASP A 220 -10.72 -5.01 14.46
C ASP A 220 -9.21 -5.10 14.63
N VAL A 221 -8.66 -4.54 15.71
CA VAL A 221 -7.23 -4.62 16.01
C VAL A 221 -6.82 -6.07 16.25
N LYS A 222 -7.61 -6.83 17.01
CA LYS A 222 -7.37 -8.26 17.23
C LYS A 222 -7.36 -9.03 15.91
N ALA A 223 -8.38 -8.84 15.08
CA ALA A 223 -8.48 -9.50 13.77
C ALA A 223 -7.30 -9.13 12.86
N MET A 224 -6.90 -7.86 12.84
CA MET A 224 -5.75 -7.38 12.06
C MET A 224 -4.45 -8.04 12.52
N LEU A 225 -4.19 -8.13 13.83
CA LEU A 225 -2.99 -8.79 14.36
C LEU A 225 -2.96 -10.29 14.01
N VAL A 226 -4.11 -10.98 14.12
CA VAL A 226 -4.22 -12.39 13.69
C VAL A 226 -3.95 -12.54 12.19
N GLU A 227 -4.50 -11.65 11.35
CA GLU A 227 -4.27 -11.67 9.91
C GLU A 227 -2.79 -11.45 9.58
N GLN A 228 -2.12 -10.50 10.26
CA GLN A 228 -0.68 -10.27 10.10
C GLN A 228 0.15 -11.48 10.52
N MET A 229 -0.19 -12.14 11.64
CA MET A 229 0.46 -13.39 12.07
C MET A 229 0.34 -14.47 11.00
N LYS A 230 -0.85 -14.64 10.41
CA LYS A 230 -1.08 -15.61 9.31
C LYS A 230 -0.26 -15.26 8.07
N LYS A 231 -0.16 -13.98 7.72
CA LYS A 231 0.70 -13.49 6.61
C LYS A 231 2.20 -13.72 6.87
N MET A 232 2.60 -13.87 8.13
CA MET A 232 3.94 -14.30 8.54
C MET A 232 4.08 -15.83 8.67
N GLY A 233 3.12 -16.63 8.19
CA GLY A 233 3.17 -18.09 8.28
C GLY A 233 2.91 -18.66 9.67
N MET A 234 2.46 -17.84 10.62
CA MET A 234 2.08 -18.35 11.94
C MET A 234 0.71 -19.04 11.86
N GLY A 235 0.58 -20.17 12.58
CA GLY A 235 -0.66 -20.96 12.60
C GLY A 235 -1.66 -20.48 13.65
N ASP A 236 -2.77 -21.20 13.78
CA ASP A 236 -3.86 -20.86 14.72
C ASP A 236 -3.44 -20.89 16.21
N GLU A 237 -2.34 -21.58 16.54
CA GLU A 237 -1.71 -21.51 17.87
C GLU A 237 -1.25 -20.09 18.22
N ALA A 238 -0.73 -19.32 17.26
CA ALA A 238 -0.33 -17.93 17.49
C ALA A 238 -1.54 -17.03 17.77
N ALA A 239 -2.65 -17.26 17.06
CA ALA A 239 -3.92 -16.58 17.34
C ALA A 239 -4.45 -16.93 18.74
N SER A 240 -4.32 -18.20 19.16
CA SER A 240 -4.71 -18.66 20.50
C SER A 240 -3.85 -18.03 21.61
N ASN A 241 -2.55 -17.89 21.37
CA ASN A 241 -1.63 -17.21 22.28
C ASN A 241 -1.90 -15.70 22.37
N LEU A 242 -2.25 -15.06 21.24
CA LEU A 242 -2.70 -13.67 21.23
C LEU A 242 -3.97 -13.50 22.08
N GLU A 243 -4.93 -14.42 21.95
CA GLU A 243 -6.17 -14.40 22.73
C GLU A 243 -5.89 -14.54 24.23
N ALA A 244 -5.04 -15.51 24.61
CA ALA A 244 -4.67 -15.73 26.00
C ALA A 244 -3.90 -14.54 26.62
N GLY A 245 -3.10 -13.83 25.82
CA GLY A 245 -2.33 -12.65 26.23
C GLY A 245 -3.07 -11.32 26.10
N TRP A 246 -4.31 -11.31 25.58
CA TRP A 246 -4.98 -10.09 25.14
C TRP A 246 -5.20 -9.07 26.29
N GLU A 247 -5.70 -9.52 27.43
CA GLU A 247 -5.94 -8.64 28.59
C GLU A 247 -4.65 -8.03 29.14
N GLN A 248 -3.54 -8.76 29.09
CA GLN A 248 -2.23 -8.23 29.45
C GLN A 248 -1.77 -7.16 28.45
N MET A 249 -1.92 -7.42 27.14
CA MET A 249 -1.60 -6.45 26.10
C MET A 249 -2.44 -5.18 26.22
N LYS A 250 -3.72 -5.33 26.58
CA LYS A 250 -4.64 -4.23 26.85
C LYS A 250 -4.18 -3.38 28.01
N GLY A 251 -3.78 -4.00 29.12
CA GLY A 251 -3.19 -3.31 30.28
C GLY A 251 -1.90 -2.55 29.94
N MET A 252 -1.16 -2.98 28.91
CA MET A 252 0.04 -2.31 28.41
C MET A 252 -0.24 -1.29 27.29
N GLY A 253 -1.50 -1.08 26.90
CA GLY A 253 -1.89 -0.14 25.84
C GLY A 253 -1.53 -0.59 24.43
N MET A 254 -1.29 -1.89 24.20
CA MET A 254 -0.89 -2.45 22.90
C MET A 254 -2.06 -2.85 21.99
N THR A 255 -3.30 -2.81 22.48
CA THR A 255 -4.50 -3.26 21.75
C THR A 255 -5.19 -2.15 20.95
N ASN A 256 -4.58 -0.97 20.83
CA ASN A 256 -5.12 0.17 20.12
C ASN A 256 -4.26 0.50 18.91
N ILE A 257 -4.93 0.95 17.84
CA ILE A 257 -4.27 1.46 16.63
C ILE A 257 -4.83 2.83 16.29
N ASP A 258 -3.95 3.83 16.38
CA ASP A 258 -4.25 5.16 15.89
C ASP A 258 -3.56 5.35 14.56
N PHE A 259 -4.33 5.71 13.54
CA PHE A 259 -3.80 6.09 12.25
C PHE A 259 -4.29 7.48 11.88
N LYS A 260 -3.38 8.31 11.41
CA LYS A 260 -3.71 9.57 10.73
C LYS A 260 -2.85 9.71 9.49
N GLY A 261 -3.47 9.87 8.34
CA GLY A 261 -2.80 10.01 7.05
C GLY A 261 -3.35 11.18 6.26
N ASN A 262 -2.47 11.83 5.49
CA ASN A 262 -2.85 12.74 4.43
C ASN A 262 -2.14 12.31 3.15
N GLU A 263 -2.89 12.25 2.06
CA GLU A 263 -2.39 11.92 0.74
C GLU A 263 -2.86 13.01 -0.22
N THR A 264 -2.01 13.48 -1.11
CA THR A 264 -2.36 14.42 -2.17
C THR A 264 -1.91 13.84 -3.50
N TYR A 265 -2.86 13.73 -4.42
CA TYR A 265 -2.65 13.23 -5.77
C TYR A 265 -2.92 14.36 -6.76
N VAL A 266 -2.04 14.50 -7.76
CA VAL A 266 -2.22 15.46 -8.84
C VAL A 266 -2.31 14.69 -10.15
N PHE A 267 -3.36 14.93 -10.93
CA PHE A 267 -3.62 14.28 -12.20
C PHE A 267 -3.69 15.29 -13.34
N GLN A 268 -3.10 14.93 -14.48
CA GLN A 268 -3.26 15.66 -15.73
C GLN A 268 -4.70 15.53 -16.27
N PRO A 269 -5.13 16.40 -17.21
CA PRO A 269 -6.44 16.29 -17.85
C PRO A 269 -6.72 14.96 -18.56
N ASN A 270 -5.69 14.22 -18.97
CA ASN A 270 -5.82 12.88 -19.57
C ASN A 270 -5.90 11.75 -18.54
N GLY A 271 -5.85 12.07 -17.24
CA GLY A 271 -5.89 11.13 -16.13
C GLY A 271 -4.53 10.62 -15.67
N ALA A 272 -3.42 11.00 -16.30
CA ALA A 272 -2.09 10.56 -15.87
C ALA A 272 -1.71 11.18 -14.52
N LEU A 273 -1.07 10.40 -13.66
CA LEU A 273 -0.52 10.92 -12.40
C LEU A 273 0.63 11.90 -12.71
N VAL A 274 0.68 13.00 -11.99
CA VAL A 274 1.81 13.95 -11.98
C VAL A 274 2.62 13.73 -10.71
N SER A 275 1.95 13.68 -9.57
CA SER A 275 2.60 13.40 -8.31
C SER A 275 1.66 12.81 -7.27
N THR A 276 2.27 12.13 -6.30
CA THR A 276 1.66 11.77 -5.03
C THR A 276 2.56 12.28 -3.91
N ASN A 277 1.98 12.96 -2.93
CA ASN A 277 2.67 13.28 -1.69
C ASN A 277 1.85 12.70 -0.55
N SER A 278 2.45 11.91 0.33
CA SER A 278 1.76 11.40 1.51
C SER A 278 2.59 11.53 2.76
N LYS A 279 1.87 11.70 3.87
CA LYS A 279 2.39 11.64 5.23
C LYS A 279 1.40 10.89 6.11
N SER A 280 1.89 9.93 6.87
CA SER A 280 1.08 9.23 7.85
C SER A 280 1.82 9.05 9.18
N ASP A 281 1.03 9.04 10.25
CA ASP A 281 1.45 8.71 11.60
C ASP A 281 0.60 7.52 12.05
N VAL A 282 1.27 6.44 12.48
CA VAL A 282 0.66 5.22 12.99
C VAL A 282 1.16 4.98 14.40
N LYS A 283 0.26 4.76 15.35
CA LYS A 283 0.57 4.22 16.66
C LYS A 283 0.04 2.81 16.73
N VAL A 284 0.92 1.85 16.95
CA VAL A 284 0.56 0.44 16.98
C VAL A 284 1.50 -0.29 17.92
N MET A 285 0.97 -1.11 18.83
CA MET A 285 1.77 -1.97 19.71
C MET A 285 2.86 -1.20 20.50
N GLY A 286 2.58 0.05 20.90
CA GLY A 286 3.54 0.91 21.60
C GLY A 286 4.65 1.51 20.73
N MET A 287 4.63 1.28 19.41
CA MET A 287 5.48 1.94 18.42
C MET A 287 4.80 3.18 17.86
N ASN A 288 5.57 4.22 17.57
CA ASN A 288 5.12 5.34 16.74
C ASN A 288 5.86 5.28 15.40
N ILE A 289 5.12 5.16 14.30
CA ILE A 289 5.67 5.12 12.95
C ILE A 289 5.22 6.37 12.21
N THR A 290 6.17 7.18 11.76
CA THR A 290 5.90 8.26 10.81
C THR A 290 6.45 7.85 9.46
N MET A 291 5.63 7.99 8.42
CA MET A 291 6.00 7.69 7.04
C MET A 291 5.74 8.92 6.17
N THR A 292 6.66 9.19 5.25
CA THR A 292 6.48 10.15 4.17
C THR A 292 6.81 9.48 2.85
N ARG A 293 6.05 9.78 1.80
CA ARG A 293 6.27 9.21 0.48
C ARG A 293 5.97 10.25 -0.59
N ASN A 294 6.87 10.39 -1.55
CA ASN A 294 6.73 11.28 -2.69
C ASN A 294 6.92 10.45 -3.96
N VAL A 295 5.94 10.52 -4.86
CA VAL A 295 6.00 9.96 -6.21
C VAL A 295 5.92 11.13 -7.17
N GLU A 296 6.87 11.25 -8.09
CA GLU A 296 6.94 12.35 -9.05
C GLU A 296 7.38 11.84 -10.42
N VAL A 297 6.96 12.54 -11.48
CA VAL A 297 7.39 12.22 -12.85
C VAL A 297 8.92 12.21 -12.92
N ALA A 298 9.48 11.13 -13.46
CA ALA A 298 10.90 11.03 -13.72
C ALA A 298 11.29 11.95 -14.90
N PRO A 299 12.39 12.71 -14.78
CA PRO A 299 12.88 13.58 -15.85
C PRO A 299 13.35 12.82 -17.08
#